data_AF-A0A4Q3YFT9-F1
#
_entry.id   AF-A0A4Q3YFT9-F1
#
_cell.length_a   1.000
_cell.length_b   1.000
_cell.length_c   1.000
_cell.angle_alpha   90.00
_cell.angle_beta   90.00
_cell.angle_gamma   90.00
#
_symmetry.space_group_name_H-M   'P 1'
#
loop_
_entity.id
_entity.type
_entity.pdbx_description
1 polymer ?
#
loop_
_entity_poly.entity_id
_entity_poly.type
_entity_poly.pdbx_seq_one_letter_code
_entity_poly.pdbx_strand_id
1 'polypeptide(L)' 'QSVRYKSGKPLDHKLVVQVIAESKARLGTTGRLVIRESGTEPVIRVMAESDDQGLVEAVVAEITSTIKQVA' A
#
# COMPACT_ATOMS: atom_id res chain seq x y z
N GLN A 1 -2.29 7.48 2.61
CA GLN A 1 -1.72 8.25 1.50
C GLN A 1 -2.33 7.82 0.17
N SER A 2 -2.51 8.76 -0.77
CA SER A 2 -2.95 8.46 -2.14
C SER A 2 -1.77 8.50 -3.10
N VAL A 3 -1.71 7.57 -4.04
CA VAL A 3 -0.65 7.45 -5.05
C VAL A 3 -1.26 7.47 -6.43
N ARG A 4 -0.79 8.39 -7.28
CA ARG A 4 -1.12 8.39 -8.70
C ARG A 4 -0.12 7.51 -9.46
N TYR A 5 -0.61 6.74 -10.42
CA TYR A 5 0.21 5.89 -11.31
C TYR A 5 -0.09 6.23 -12.78
N LYS A 6 0.74 5.76 -13.73
CA LYS A 6 0.56 6.12 -15.15
C LYS A 6 -0.35 5.14 -15.87
N SER A 7 -0.08 3.84 -15.75
CA SER A 7 -0.85 2.81 -16.45
C SER A 7 -0.69 1.42 -15.82
N GLY A 8 -1.47 0.45 -16.29
CA GLY A 8 -1.41 -0.93 -15.84
C GLY A 8 -2.21 -1.21 -14.56
N LYS A 9 -1.86 -2.31 -13.90
CA LYS A 9 -2.48 -2.78 -12.65
C LYS A 9 -1.40 -2.95 -11.58
N PRO A 10 -0.97 -1.87 -10.91
CA PRO A 10 0.17 -1.91 -10.00
C PRO A 10 -0.03 -2.89 -8.84
N LEU A 11 -1.28 -3.05 -8.38
CA LEU A 11 -1.63 -3.98 -7.30
C LEU A 11 -1.46 -5.46 -7.67
N ASP A 12 -1.40 -5.80 -8.96
CA ASP A 12 -1.16 -7.17 -9.45
C ASP A 12 0.35 -7.45 -9.63
N HIS A 13 1.20 -6.42 -9.53
CA HIS A 13 2.64 -6.59 -9.71
C HIS A 13 3.24 -7.36 -8.53
N LYS A 14 4.07 -8.37 -8.81
CA LYS A 14 4.64 -9.30 -7.82
C LYS A 14 5.26 -8.58 -6.61
N LEU A 15 6.04 -7.53 -6.85
CA LEU A 15 6.67 -6.73 -5.79
C LEU A 15 5.66 -6.03 -4.88
N VAL A 16 4.57 -5.50 -5.44
CA VAL A 16 3.53 -4.82 -4.67
C VAL A 16 2.75 -5.83 -3.84
N VAL A 17 2.39 -6.98 -4.42
CA VAL A 17 1.73 -8.07 -3.69
C VAL A 17 2.57 -8.55 -2.51
N GLN A 18 3.87 -8.74 -2.72
CA GLN A 18 4.80 -9.17 -1.68
C GLN A 18 4.87 -8.15 -0.54
N VAL A 19 5.12 -6.88 -0.85
CA VAL A 19 5.20 -5.81 0.16
C VAL A 19 3.90 -5.69 0.94
N ILE A 20 2.73 -5.81 0.28
CA ILE A 20 1.43 -5.79 0.98
C ILE A 20 1.32 -6.94 1.98
N ALA A 21 1.76 -8.15 1.62
CA ALA A 21 1.72 -9.30 2.51
C ALA A 21 2.65 -9.12 3.72
N GLU A 22 3.88 -8.66 3.48
CA GLU A 22 4.87 -8.37 4.53
C GLU A 22 4.42 -7.24 5.46
N SER A 23 3.80 -6.18 4.91
CA SER A 23 3.19 -5.10 5.69
C SER A 23 2.03 -5.59 6.55
N LYS A 24 1.14 -6.44 6.03
CA LYS A 24 0.07 -7.05 6.83
C LYS A 24 0.62 -7.91 7.97
N ALA A 25 1.68 -8.68 7.71
CA ALA A 25 2.33 -9.49 8.73
C ALA A 25 2.93 -8.61 9.84
N ARG A 26 3.60 -7.51 9.48
CA ARG A 26 4.16 -6.54 10.44
C ARG A 26 3.09 -5.84 11.28
N LEU A 27 1.96 -5.48 10.66
CA LEU A 27 0.81 -4.89 11.38
C LEU A 27 0.13 -5.87 12.35
N GLY A 28 0.36 -7.17 12.18
CA GLY A 28 -0.17 -8.20 13.06
C GLY A 28 -1.69 -8.28 13.05
N THR A 29 -2.25 -8.79 14.15
CA THR A 29 -3.70 -9.02 14.29
C THR A 29 -4.47 -7.79 14.75
N THR A 30 -3.79 -6.82 15.37
CA THR A 30 -4.38 -5.58 15.88
C THR A 30 -4.33 -4.45 14.85
N GLY A 31 -3.39 -4.50 13.92
CA GLY A 31 -3.29 -3.54 12.84
C GLY A 31 -4.18 -3.86 11.64
N ARG A 32 -4.47 -2.83 10.84
CA ARG A 32 -5.34 -2.94 9.65
C ARG A 32 -4.68 -2.26 8.46
N LEU A 33 -4.76 -2.90 7.29
CA LEU A 33 -4.29 -2.36 6.02
C LEU A 33 -5.44 -2.32 5.02
N VAL A 34 -5.75 -1.12 4.50
CA VAL A 34 -6.77 -0.89 3.48
C VAL A 34 -6.10 -0.33 2.23
N ILE A 35 -6.25 -1.04 1.12
CA ILE A 35 -5.73 -0.63 -0.19
C ILE A 35 -6.86 -0.74 -1.20
N ARG A 36 -7.12 0.34 -1.93
CA ARG A 36 -8.14 0.37 -2.97
C ARG A 36 -7.75 1.25 -4.15
N GLU A 37 -8.15 0.84 -5.33
CA GLU A 37 -8.13 1.70 -6.53
C GLU A 37 -9.29 2.70 -6.47
N SER A 38 -9.12 3.85 -7.12
CA SER A 38 -10.14 4.89 -7.21
C SER A 38 -11.31 4.50 -8.14
N GLY A 39 -11.11 3.53 -9.03
CA GLY A 39 -12.12 3.01 -9.96
C GLY A 39 -12.24 3.79 -11.27
N THR A 40 -12.22 5.13 -11.23
CA THR A 40 -12.31 5.99 -12.44
C THR A 40 -11.08 6.84 -12.69
N GLU A 41 -10.14 6.89 -11.74
CA GLU A 41 -8.88 7.63 -11.84
C GLU A 41 -7.70 6.69 -11.58
N PRO A 42 -6.52 6.95 -12.16
CA PRO A 42 -5.31 6.17 -11.92
C PRO A 42 -4.70 6.56 -10.56
N VAL A 43 -5.46 6.31 -9.49
CA VAL A 43 -5.11 6.61 -8.11
C VAL A 43 -5.38 5.38 -7.25
N ILE A 44 -4.40 5.01 -6.42
CA ILE A 44 -4.50 4.00 -5.37
C ILE A 44 -4.47 4.69 -4.02
N ARG A 45 -5.42 4.35 -3.14
CA ARG A 45 -5.46 4.81 -1.75
C ARG A 45 -4.92 3.72 -0.85
N VAL A 46 -3.91 4.06 -0.05
CA VAL A 46 -3.25 3.18 0.91
C VAL A 46 -3.45 3.77 2.31
N MET A 47 -4.05 3.01 3.21
CA MET A 47 -4.28 3.39 4.60
C MET A 47 -3.86 2.23 5.50
N ALA A 48 -3.17 2.54 6.61
CA ALA A 48 -2.87 1.57 7.65
C ALA A 48 -3.27 2.14 9.02
N GLU A 49 -3.60 1.26 9.95
CA GLU A 49 -3.98 1.56 11.33
C GLU A 49 -3.20 0.61 12.26
N SER A 50 -2.60 1.14 13.34
CA SER A 50 -1.90 0.42 14.41
C SER A 50 -1.66 1.38 15.57
N ASP A 51 -1.40 0.86 16.77
CA ASP A 51 -0.99 1.64 17.95
C ASP A 51 0.42 2.24 17.82
N ASP A 52 1.24 1.68 16.93
CA ASP A 52 2.56 2.19 16.59
C ASP A 52 2.49 3.09 15.36
N GLN A 53 2.56 4.40 15.59
CA GLN A 53 2.55 5.41 14.51
C GLN A 53 3.74 5.24 13.56
N GLY A 54 4.94 4.92 14.06
CA GLY A 54 6.12 4.72 13.23
C GLY A 54 5.95 3.54 12.28
N LEU A 55 5.33 2.47 12.77
CA LEU A 55 4.97 1.32 11.93
C LEU A 55 3.94 1.69 10.86
N VAL A 56 2.90 2.47 11.20
CA VAL A 56 1.89 2.94 10.24
C VAL A 56 2.56 3.75 9.12
N GLU A 57 3.40 4.71 9.49
CA GLU A 57 4.11 5.57 8.54
C GLU A 57 5.05 4.76 7.64
N ALA A 58 5.82 3.84 8.22
CA ALA A 58 6.75 2.98 7.47
C ALA A 58 6.00 2.08 6.47
N VAL A 59 4.93 1.42 6.90
CA VAL A 59 4.13 0.53 6.03
C VAL A 59 3.51 1.31 4.87
N VAL A 60 2.90 2.47 5.14
CA VAL A 60 2.28 3.28 4.10
C VAL A 60 3.34 3.82 3.13
N ALA A 61 4.47 4.33 3.64
CA ALA A 61 5.54 4.86 2.80
C ALA A 61 6.15 3.77 1.89
N GLU A 62 6.36 2.57 2.42
CA GLU A 62 6.93 1.47 1.65
C GLU A 62 6.02 1.03 0.50
N ILE A 63 4.74 0.72 0.80
CA ILE A 63 3.76 0.31 -0.23
C ILE A 63 3.62 1.38 -1.30
N THR A 64 3.51 2.65 -0.90
CA THR A 64 3.34 3.75 -1.86
C THR A 64 4.58 3.98 -2.73
N SER A 65 5.77 3.76 -2.19
CA SER A 65 7.02 3.78 -2.95
C SER A 65 7.08 2.65 -3.97
N THR A 66 6.78 1.41 -3.56
CA THR A 66 6.77 0.24 -4.46
C THR A 66 5.78 0.42 -5.60
N ILE A 67 4.57 0.93 -5.33
CA ILE A 67 3.58 1.23 -6.38
C ILE A 67 4.15 2.22 -7.41
N LYS A 68 4.81 3.29 -6.96
CA LYS A 68 5.41 4.30 -7.86
C LYS A 68 6.56 3.74 -8.70
N GLN A 69 7.28 2.73 -8.20
CA GLN A 69 8.42 2.14 -8.91
C GLN A 69 7.98 1.25 -10.08
N VAL A 70 6.80 0.64 -10.00
CA VAL A 70 6.35 -0.37 -10.98
C VAL A 70 5.29 0.15 -11.97
N ALA A 71 4.93 1.44 -11.91
CA ALA A 71 3.75 1.98 -12.59
C ALA A 71 3.90 3.40 -13.18
#